data_AF-A0A6S7GPZ9-F1
#
_entry.id   AF-A0A6S7GPZ9-F1
#
_cell.length_a   1.000
_cell.length_b   1.000
_cell.length_c   1.000
_cell.angle_alpha   90.00
_cell.angle_beta   90.00
_cell.angle_gamma   90.00
#
_symmetry.space_group_name_H-M   'P 1'
#
loop_
_entity.id
_entity.type
_entity.pdbx_description
1 polymer ?
#
loop_
_entity_poly.entity_id
_entity_poly.type
_entity_poly.pdbx_seq_one_letter_code
_entity_poly.pdbx_strand_id
1 'polypeptide(L)' 'MHNEEVLEDLKAADITDAKCITQHPGFNCFCLQKWSLKMSADGYKTKSKARYRQLEGEN' A
#
# COMPACT_ATOMS: atom_id res chain seq x y z
N MET A 1 17.21 0.66 -5.22
CA MET A 1 16.88 -0.75 -5.50
C MET A 1 15.41 -1.09 -5.23
N HIS A 2 14.44 -0.18 -5.32
CA HIS A 2 13.00 -0.53 -5.18
C HIS A 2 12.16 -0.11 -6.39
N ASN A 3 12.72 0.62 -7.36
CA ASN A 3 11.98 1.14 -8.51
C ASN A 3 12.10 0.22 -9.75
N GLU A 4 13.21 -0.50 -9.88
CA GLU A 4 13.46 -1.40 -11.01
C GLU A 4 12.57 -2.65 -10.96
N GLU A 5 12.45 -3.27 -9.79
CA GLU A 5 11.60 -4.45 -9.54
C GLU A 5 10.11 -4.16 -9.86
N VAL A 6 9.64 -2.95 -9.52
CA VAL A 6 8.28 -2.48 -9.83
C VAL A 6 8.04 -2.34 -11.35
N LEU A 7 9.07 -1.94 -12.11
CA LEU A 7 8.96 -1.81 -13.57
C LEU A 7 8.96 -3.19 -14.26
N GLU A 8 9.64 -4.18 -13.69
CA GLU A 8 9.62 -5.56 -14.18
C GLU A 8 8.26 -6.21 -13.95
N ASP A 9 7.68 -6.04 -12.76
CA ASP A 9 6.34 -6.54 -12.43
C ASP A 9 5.25 -5.93 -13.33
N LEU A 10 5.35 -4.63 -13.63
CA LEU A 10 4.43 -3.96 -14.56
C LEU A 10 4.52 -4.53 -15.97
N LYS A 11 5.73 -4.78 -16.48
CA LYS A 11 5.92 -5.43 -17.79
C LYS A 11 5.40 -6.86 -17.80
N ALA A 12 5.65 -7.64 -16.73
CA ALA A 12 5.19 -9.01 -16.62
C ALA A 12 3.65 -9.10 -16.60
N ALA A 13 2.98 -8.07 -16.09
CA ALA A 13 1.53 -7.95 -16.09
C ALA A 13 0.95 -7.25 -17.33
N ASP A 14 1.77 -7.01 -18.36
CA ASP A 14 1.38 -6.31 -19.61
C ASP A 14 0.86 -4.87 -19.38
N ILE A 15 1.26 -4.24 -18.27
CA ILE A 15 0.90 -2.86 -17.93
C ILE A 15 2.01 -1.93 -18.39
N THR A 16 1.84 -1.35 -19.58
CA THR A 16 2.85 -0.50 -20.23
C THR A 16 2.65 1.01 -19.96
N ASP A 17 1.46 1.43 -19.54
CA ASP A 17 1.09 2.84 -19.31
C ASP A 17 0.64 3.11 -17.86
N ALA A 18 1.30 2.48 -16.89
CA ALA A 18 0.99 2.70 -15.48
C ALA A 18 1.31 4.14 -15.06
N LYS A 19 0.30 5.02 -15.04
CA LYS A 19 0.44 6.42 -14.60
C LYS A 19 0.46 6.57 -13.08
N CYS A 20 0.00 5.55 -12.36
CA CYS A 20 -0.12 5.57 -10.91
C CYS A 20 0.27 4.23 -10.30
N ILE A 21 0.92 4.28 -9.13
CA ILE A 21 1.28 3.08 -8.34
C ILE A 21 0.07 2.22 -7.98
N THR A 22 -1.13 2.81 -7.93
CA THR A 22 -2.39 2.08 -7.67
C THR A 22 -2.76 1.09 -8.77
N GLN A 23 -2.20 1.25 -9.97
CA GLN A 23 -2.43 0.37 -11.11
C GLN A 23 -1.50 -0.84 -11.13
N HIS A 24 -0.52 -0.89 -10.21
CA HIS A 24 0.37 -2.04 -10.08
C HIS A 24 -0.43 -3.28 -9.63
N PRO A 25 -0.21 -4.46 -10.23
CA PRO A 25 -0.97 -5.68 -9.89
C PRO A 25 -0.83 -6.05 -8.41
N GLY A 26 0.38 -5.89 -7.84
CA GLY A 26 0.62 -6.09 -6.41
C GLY A 26 -0.01 -5.04 -5.49
N PHE A 27 -0.40 -3.85 -6.00
CA PHE A 27 -0.93 -2.77 -5.17
C PHE A 27 -2.20 -3.19 -4.43
N ASN A 28 -3.08 -3.94 -5.09
CA ASN A 28 -4.33 -4.37 -4.48
C ASN A 28 -4.07 -5.31 -3.30
N CYS A 29 -3.16 -6.28 -3.46
CA CYS A 29 -2.79 -7.26 -2.45
C CYS A 29 -2.16 -6.62 -1.19
N PHE A 30 -1.33 -5.58 -1.37
CA PHE A 30 -0.62 -4.93 -0.27
C PHE A 30 -1.38 -3.76 0.35
N CYS A 31 -1.99 -2.89 -0.46
CA CYS A 31 -2.51 -1.60 0.00
C CYS A 31 -4.03 -1.50 0.07
N LEU A 32 -4.81 -2.39 -0.56
CA LEU A 32 -6.28 -2.34 -0.54
C LEU A 32 -6.93 -3.52 0.20
N GLN A 33 -6.16 -4.54 0.59
CA GLN A 33 -6.66 -5.62 1.43
C GLN A 33 -6.85 -5.14 2.88
N LYS A 34 -8.10 -5.04 3.31
CA LYS A 34 -8.52 -4.60 4.66
C LYS A 34 -7.77 -5.35 5.77
N TRP A 35 -7.52 -6.63 5.58
CA TRP A 35 -6.80 -7.46 6.55
C TRP A 35 -5.29 -7.18 6.59
N SER A 36 -4.64 -7.05 5.43
CA SER A 36 -3.22 -6.67 5.34
C SER A 36 -2.97 -5.29 5.95
N LEU A 37 -3.85 -4.33 5.66
CA LEU A 37 -3.84 -3.00 6.28
C LEU A 37 -4.05 -3.07 7.79
N LYS A 38 -5.02 -3.86 8.28
CA LYS A 38 -5.30 -4.01 9.71
C LYS A 38 -4.11 -4.64 10.46
N MET A 39 -3.46 -5.65 9.88
CA MET A 39 -2.26 -6.26 10.47
C MET A 39 -1.07 -5.30 10.49
N SER A 40 -0.91 -4.50 9.43
CA SER A 40 0.21 -3.55 9.31
C SER A 40 -0.03 -2.28 10.15
N ALA A 41 -1.29 -1.95 10.45
CA ALA A 41 -1.70 -0.81 11.27
C ALA A 41 -1.00 -0.76 12.63
N ASP A 42 -0.81 -1.92 13.26
CA ASP A 42 -0.12 -2.01 14.56
C ASP A 42 1.35 -1.57 14.51
N GLY A 43 1.98 -1.66 13.33
CA GLY A 43 3.37 -1.26 13.08
C GLY A 43 3.53 0.21 12.73
N TYR A 44 2.50 0.87 12.19
CA TYR A 44 2.57 2.27 11.80
C TYR A 44 2.51 3.19 13.03
N LYS A 45 3.43 4.15 13.07
CA LYS A 45 3.53 5.15 14.15
C LYS A 45 3.62 6.55 13.55
N THR A 46 3.12 7.53 14.30
CA THR A 46 3.29 8.94 13.94
C THR A 46 4.76 9.33 13.92
N LYS A 47 5.09 10.51 13.39
CA LYS A 47 6.46 11.06 13.45
C LYS A 47 7.00 11.13 14.88
N SER A 48 6.11 11.36 15.86
CA SER A 48 6.41 11.36 17.29
C SER A 48 6.45 9.95 17.92
N LYS A 49 6.46 8.89 17.10
CA LYS A 49 6.43 7.47 17.48
C LYS A 49 5.20 7.02 18.27
N ALA A 50 4.12 7.81 18.28
CA ALA A 50 2.87 7.41 18.91
C ALA A 50 2.07 6.48 17.99
N ARG A 51 1.26 5.59 18.57
CA ARG A 51 0.31 4.78 17.80
C ARG A 51 -0.76 5.70 17.19
N TYR A 52 -1.13 5.42 15.94
CA TYR A 52 -2.31 6.05 15.35
C TYR A 52 -3.54 5.59 16.12
N ARG A 53 -4.35 6.54 16.59
CA ARG A 53 -5.64 6.25 17.21
C ARG A 53 -6.70 6.35 16.13
N GLN A 54 -7.52 5.31 15.98
CA GLN A 54 -8.76 5.47 15.23
C GLN A 54 -9.63 6.42 16.05
N LEU A 55 -9.90 7.61 15.49
CA LEU A 55 -11.01 8.41 15.94
C LEU A 55 -12.23 7.74 15.32
N GLU A 56 -13.02 7.04 16.13
CA GLU A 56 -14.32 6.57 15.69
C GLU A 56 -15.16 7.84 15.45
N GLY A 57 -15.41 8.14 14.18
CA GLY A 57 -16.39 9.14 13.80
C GLY A 57 -17.76 8.56 14.10
N GLU A 58 -18.34 8.97 15.21
CA GLU A 58 -19.73 8.68 15.59
C GLU A 58 -20.65 9.21 14.49
N ASN A 59 -21.47 8.31 13.91
CA ASN A 59 -22.58 8.64 13.03
C ASN A 59 -23.83 7.92 13.53
#